data_AF-A0A2V6QCY3-F1
#
_entry.id   AF-A0A2V6QCY3-F1
#
_cell.length_a   1.000
_cell.length_b   1.000
_cell.length_c   1.000
_cell.angle_alpha   90.00
_cell.angle_beta   90.00
_cell.angle_gamma   90.00
#
_symmetry.space_group_name_H-M   'P 1'
#
loop_
_entity.id
_entity.type
_entity.pdbx_description
1 polymer ?
#
loop_
_entity_poly.entity_id
_entity_poly.type
_entity_poly.pdbx_seq_one_letter_code
_entity_poly.pdbx_strand_id
1 'polypeptide(L)'
;MESLSRDGAGLRRFLRVPHTIYLGDPLWVAPLGGEVRTVLSRENPFFEHAEAQLFVACRAGRDVGRIAAIIDHRHNELRGIIRVLRWTRTAAS
;
A
#
# COMPACT_ATOMS: atom_id res chain seq x y z
N MET A 1 -12.52 -6.64 0.96
CA MET A 1 -11.15 -6.08 1.05
C MET A 1 -10.39 -6.99 1.98
N GLU A 2 -9.19 -7.42 1.59
CA GLU A 2 -8.42 -8.45 2.29
C GLU A 2 -7.17 -7.80 2.91
N SER A 3 -6.89 -8.10 4.19
CA SER A 3 -5.67 -7.67 4.85
C SER A 3 -4.50 -8.56 4.46
N LEU A 4 -3.34 -7.96 4.18
CA LEU A 4 -2.11 -8.69 3.90
C LEU A 4 -1.14 -8.58 5.08
N SER A 5 -0.44 -9.67 5.38
CA SER A 5 0.71 -9.63 6.27
C SER A 5 1.81 -8.73 5.67
N ARG A 6 2.64 -8.13 6.53
CA ARG A 6 3.82 -7.35 6.11
C ARG A 6 5.08 -8.20 5.94
N ASP A 7 4.91 -9.47 5.63
CA ASP A 7 6.00 -10.37 5.27
C ASP A 7 6.33 -10.28 3.77
N GLY A 8 7.32 -11.07 3.33
CA GLY A 8 7.71 -11.07 1.92
C GLY A 8 6.60 -11.45 0.96
N ALA A 9 5.69 -12.36 1.31
CA ALA A 9 4.60 -12.79 0.43
C ALA A 9 3.52 -11.71 0.30
N GLY A 10 3.11 -11.14 1.43
CA GLY A 10 2.14 -10.05 1.46
C GLY A 10 2.65 -8.80 0.75
N LEU A 11 3.92 -8.41 0.97
CA LEU A 11 4.54 -7.29 0.25
C LEU A 11 4.62 -7.56 -1.26
N ARG A 12 4.98 -8.78 -1.68
CA ARG A 12 4.99 -9.13 -3.12
C ARG A 12 3.60 -9.03 -3.74
N ARG A 13 2.55 -9.51 -3.06
CA ARG A 13 1.16 -9.39 -3.55
C ARG A 13 0.75 -7.93 -3.63
N PHE A 14 1.03 -7.14 -2.59
CA PHE A 14 0.75 -5.71 -2.55
C PHE A 14 1.44 -4.94 -3.69
N LEU A 15 2.73 -5.20 -3.95
CA LEU A 15 3.48 -4.54 -5.01
C LEU A 15 3.01 -4.91 -6.42
N ARG A 16 2.45 -6.11 -6.62
CA ARG A 16 2.00 -6.58 -7.93
C ARG A 16 0.77 -5.85 -8.45
N VAL A 17 -0.13 -5.43 -7.55
CA VAL A 17 -1.42 -4.82 -7.93
C VAL A 17 -1.30 -3.67 -8.95
N PRO A 18 -0.44 -2.65 -8.78
CA PRO A 18 -0.30 -1.58 -9.77
C PRO A 18 0.21 -2.10 -11.11
N HIS A 19 1.09 -3.12 -11.14
CA HIS A 19 1.52 -3.76 -12.39
C HIS A 19 0.37 -4.44 -13.12
N THR A 20 -0.62 -4.96 -12.39
CA THR A 20 -1.82 -5.55 -12.99
C THR A 20 -2.79 -4.49 -13.47
N ILE A 21 -2.99 -3.40 -12.71
CA ILE A 21 -3.95 -2.33 -13.05
C ILE A 21 -3.48 -1.52 -14.25
N TYR A 22 -2.19 -1.17 -14.29
CA TYR A 22 -1.62 -0.32 -15.34
C TYR A 22 -0.93 -1.12 -16.45
N LEU A 23 -1.25 -2.41 -16.56
CA LEU A 23 -0.70 -3.26 -17.62
C LEU A 23 -1.09 -2.72 -18.99
N GLY A 24 -0.10 -2.34 -19.80
CA GLY A 24 -0.33 -1.82 -21.14
C GLY A 24 -0.56 -0.30 -21.21
N ASP A 25 -0.50 0.43 -20.09
CA ASP A 25 -0.50 1.89 -20.11
C ASP A 25 0.90 2.40 -20.50
N PRO A 26 1.08 3.05 -21.66
CA PRO A 26 2.38 3.51 -22.13
C PRO A 26 2.93 4.70 -21.33
N LEU A 27 2.10 5.38 -20.53
CA LEU A 27 2.50 6.53 -19.71
C LEU A 27 2.79 6.12 -18.26
N TRP A 28 2.54 4.87 -17.90
CA TRP A 28 2.75 4.41 -16.54
C TRP A 28 4.21 4.10 -16.26
N VAL A 29 4.76 4.72 -15.21
CA VAL A 29 6.10 4.46 -14.70
C VAL A 29 5.99 3.66 -13.41
N ALA A 30 6.51 2.43 -13.42
CA ALA A 30 6.48 1.58 -12.25
C ALA A 30 7.38 2.15 -11.13
N PRO A 31 6.90 2.17 -9.87
CA PRO A 31 7.75 2.53 -8.74
C PRO A 31 8.86 1.48 -8.55
N LEU A 32 10.01 1.90 -8.02
CA LEU A 32 11.10 0.99 -7.68
C LEU A 32 10.64 0.04 -6.57
N GLY A 33 10.33 -1.21 -6.94
CA GLY A 33 9.75 -2.18 -6.02
C GLY A 33 10.61 -2.44 -4.77
N GLY A 34 11.94 -2.34 -4.91
CA GLY A 34 12.88 -2.44 -3.79
C GLY A 34 12.70 -1.31 -2.77
N GLU A 35 12.54 -0.08 -3.22
CA GLU A 35 12.32 1.07 -2.32
C GLU A 35 10.99 0.95 -1.58
N VAL A 36 9.91 0.62 -2.30
CA VAL A 36 8.59 0.45 -1.67
C VAL A 36 8.62 -0.71 -0.66
N ARG A 37 9.36 -1.79 -0.95
CA ARG A 37 9.57 -2.88 0.01
C ARG A 37 10.32 -2.41 1.25
N THR A 38 11.40 -1.64 1.09
CA THR A 38 12.16 -1.08 2.23
C THR A 38 11.29 -0.16 3.07
N VAL A 39 10.57 0.76 2.43
CA VAL A 39 9.67 1.72 3.10
C VAL A 39 8.58 1.00 3.89
N LEU A 40 8.03 -0.10 3.38
CA LEU A 40 6.96 -0.86 4.03
C LEU A 40 7.45 -2.08 4.82
N SER A 41 8.76 -2.32 4.94
CA SER A 41 9.31 -3.38 5.77
C SER A 41 9.10 -3.07 7.24
N ARG A 42 8.89 -4.11 8.07
CA ARG A 42 8.83 -3.95 9.53
C ARG A 42 10.18 -3.53 10.12
N GLU A 43 11.26 -3.74 9.39
CA GLU A 43 12.63 -3.39 9.76
C GLU A 43 12.93 -1.89 9.61
N ASN A 44 12.04 -1.13 8.97
CA ASN A 44 12.22 0.32 8.83
C ASN A 44 11.99 1.01 10.20
N PRO A 45 12.98 1.78 10.72
CA PRO A 45 12.89 2.47 12.01
C PRO A 45 11.65 3.37 12.17
N PHE A 46 11.05 3.83 11.07
CA PHE A 46 9.78 4.56 11.10
C PHE A 46 8.67 3.79 11.85
N PHE A 47 8.68 2.46 11.79
CA PHE A 47 7.68 1.63 12.49
C PHE A 47 8.02 1.32 13.95
N GLU A 48 9.08 1.90 14.51
CA GLU A 48 9.28 1.90 15.96
C GLU A 48 8.19 2.71 16.68
N HIS A 49 7.62 3.71 16.00
CA HIS A 49 6.57 4.59 16.53
C HIS A 49 5.33 4.68 15.63
N ALA A 50 5.26 3.83 14.60
CA ALA A 50 4.14 3.80 13.67
C ALA A 50 3.69 2.38 13.41
N GLU A 51 2.39 2.21 13.13
CA GLU A 51 1.81 0.95 12.71
C GLU A 51 1.40 1.02 11.25
N ALA A 52 1.45 -0.12 10.55
CA ALA A 52 0.86 -0.20 9.22
C ALA A 52 0.19 -1.53 8.96
N GLN A 53 -0.93 -1.46 8.26
CA GLN A 53 -1.67 -2.59 7.74
C GLN A 53 -1.86 -2.42 6.23
N LEU A 54 -1.52 -3.46 5.49
CA LEU A 54 -1.68 -3.50 4.04
C LEU A 54 -3.00 -4.16 3.69
N PHE A 55 -3.66 -3.65 2.66
CA PHE A 55 -4.91 -4.21 2.16
C PHE A 55 -4.93 -4.26 0.65
N VAL A 56 -5.64 -5.26 0.12
CA VAL A 56 -5.98 -5.37 -1.30
C VAL A 56 -7.48 -5.49 -1.51
N ALA A 57 -7.97 -4.87 -2.57
CA ALA A 57 -9.35 -5.02 -3.04
C ALA A 57 -9.37 -6.14 -4.08
N CYS A 58 -10.25 -7.12 -3.90
CA CYS A 58 -10.38 -8.25 -4.81
C CYS A 58 -11.78 -8.23 -5.45
N ARG A 59 -11.84 -8.45 -6.77
CA ARG A 59 -13.09 -8.58 -7.54
C ARG A 59 -12.96 -9.79 -8.46
N ALA A 60 -13.87 -10.76 -8.32
CA ALA A 60 -13.87 -11.99 -9.11
C ALA A 60 -12.50 -12.72 -9.14
N GLY A 61 -11.86 -12.83 -7.96
CA GLY A 61 -10.56 -13.50 -7.81
C GLY A 61 -9.35 -12.70 -8.33
N ARG A 62 -9.55 -11.46 -8.82
CA ARG A 62 -8.47 -10.57 -9.26
C ARG A 62 -8.27 -9.42 -8.28
N ASP A 63 -7.02 -9.11 -7.97
CA ASP A 63 -6.66 -7.93 -7.19
C ASP A 63 -6.83 -6.68 -8.08
N VAL A 64 -7.70 -5.75 -7.66
CA VAL A 64 -8.10 -4.55 -8.43
C VAL A 64 -7.73 -3.24 -7.74
N GLY A 65 -7.06 -3.32 -6.59
CA GLY A 65 -6.65 -2.13 -5.84
C GLY A 65 -5.86 -2.49 -4.59
N ARG A 66 -5.11 -1.53 -4.06
CA ARG A 66 -4.33 -1.68 -2.84
C ARG A 66 -4.32 -0.39 -2.02
N ILE A 67 -4.21 -0.51 -0.71
CA ILE A 67 -3.98 0.63 0.19
C ILE A 67 -3.13 0.18 1.38
N ALA A 68 -2.24 1.07 1.82
CA ALA A 68 -1.57 0.94 3.11
C ALA A 68 -2.23 1.92 4.08
N ALA A 69 -2.77 1.41 5.18
CA ALA A 69 -3.16 2.25 6.31
C ALA A 69 -1.94 2.36 7.23
N ILE A 70 -1.56 3.58 7.58
CA ILE A 70 -0.41 3.87 8.44
C ILE A 70 -0.89 4.78 9.56
N ILE A 71 -0.59 4.43 10.79
CA ILE A 71 -0.85 5.24 11.99
C ILE A 71 0.52 5.64 12.53
N ASP A 72 0.85 6.92 12.45
CA ASP A 72 2.04 7.47 13.10
C ASP A 72 1.64 8.04 14.47
N HIS A 73 1.95 7.31 15.53
CA HIS A 73 1.57 7.69 16.89
C HIS A 73 2.25 8.98 17.34
N ARG A 74 3.52 9.16 16.96
CA ARG A 74 4.29 10.38 17.26
C ARG A 74 3.68 11.60 16.57
N HIS A 75 3.22 11.45 15.32
CA HIS A 75 2.51 12.51 14.62
C HIS A 75 1.13 12.80 15.23
N ASN A 76 0.42 11.76 15.66
CA ASN A 76 -0.90 11.88 16.26
C ASN A 76 -0.85 12.58 17.63
N GLU A 77 0.17 12.34 18.44
CA GLU A 77 0.40 13.05 19.71
C GLU A 77 0.63 14.55 19.51
N LEU A 78 1.24 14.95 18.40
CA LEU A 78 1.55 16.34 18.10
C LEU A 78 0.42 17.07 17.34
N ARG A 79 -0.46 16.36 16.61
CA ARG A 79 -1.40 16.98 15.67
C ARG A 79 -2.82 16.39 15.61
N GLY A 80 -3.12 15.26 16.24
CA GLY A 80 -4.48 14.70 16.34
C GLY A 80 -5.18 14.29 15.04
N ILE A 81 -4.45 14.01 13.94
CA ILE A 81 -5.05 13.69 12.62
C ILE A 81 -4.64 12.29 12.15
N ILE A 82 -5.63 11.40 12.03
CA ILE A 82 -5.47 10.11 11.33
C ILE A 82 -5.36 10.38 9.82
N ARG A 83 -4.18 10.14 9.24
CA ARG A 83 -3.93 10.37 7.80
C ARG A 83 -4.18 9.08 7.00
N VAL A 84 -5.41 8.88 6.54
CA VAL A 84 -5.71 7.87 5.51
C VAL A 84 -5.28 8.44 4.15
N LEU A 85 -4.23 7.87 3.55
CA LEU A 85 -3.78 8.32 2.23
C LEU A 85 -4.85 8.04 1.16
N ARG A 86 -5.14 9.09 0.41
CA ARG A 86 -6.29 9.31 -0.47
C ARG A 86 -6.38 8.28 -1.60
N TRP A 87 -7.62 7.88 -1.88
CA TRP A 87 -8.01 6.96 -2.93
C TRP A 87 -8.25 7.68 -4.26
N THR A 88 -7.70 7.16 -5.36
CA THR A 88 -8.11 7.52 -6.73
C THR A 88 -9.07 6.47 -7.27
N ARG A 89 -10.36 6.85 -7.39
CA ARG A 89 -11.36 6.11 -8.17
C ARG A 89 -11.10 6.43 -9.64
N THR A 90 -10.39 5.58 -10.39
CA THR A 90 -10.56 5.58 -11.84
C THR A 90 -11.59 4.51 -12.16
N ALA A 91 -12.85 4.94 -12.19
CA ALA A 91 -13.90 4.16 -12.82
C ALA A 91 -13.61 4.13 -14.32
N ALA A 92 -13.19 2.98 -14.83
CA ALA A 92 -13.35 2.68 -16.25
C ALA A 92 -14.76 2.10 -16.42
N SER A 93 -15.62 2.90 -17.04
CA SER A 93 -16.82 2.48 -17.76
C SER A 93 -16.87 3.27 -19.05
#